data_AF-A0A9P5DUX6-F1
#
_entry.id   AF-A0A9P5DUX6-F1
#
_cell.length_a   1.000
_cell.length_b   1.000
_cell.length_c   1.000
_cell.angle_alpha   90.00
_cell.angle_beta   90.00
_cell.angle_gamma   90.00
#
_symmetry.space_group_name_H-M   'P 1'
#
loop_
_entity.id
_entity.type
_entity.pdbx_description
1 polymer ?
#
loop_
_entity_poly.entity_id
_entity_poly.type
_entity_poly.pdbx_seq_one_letter_code
_entity_poly.pdbx_strand_id
1 'polypeptide(L)'
;MKSTITFLALTAAVNASPLQKRQDENGHVWDNVDVFCNDRSGLLSDPAGAAKVWEDTSAGNELDIFIGQSWQHELNWLLNLEDNAVGGVSGGPTVGGCGTTEGSCNPLGGMTCEEQFNKYGTDKDGNENIFGKTSYWIFLAAKGMQAKFRMLKEKLTSDTMVAGFLIPSMVKDFEGKEDQTADVLKWLAAAVGFGGSLGGNVPVAGPYISTSTGILGGIFSAVADKIAPEEIDTSTISGALVELFAASANQIDVTLRLAVGRAESVEEIEALPNPNPGDNWYKSPVAKFFSTGWFLLNDDSLAVDDAIKSITESIKPKIANNVMKAANLRLVADKRIHSREDCGYATGRQWMALRDGEEYCFYIMRYKPFGGNYGESWTEAEEDVYTNMAKYNLGNRDPYYRAVLDCALSAEKELKVDNLGFNNIPVCFFDLEAFFIDYNDAPECTSNLINKICPPIKATPIA
;
A
#
# COMPACT_ATOMS: atom_id res chain seq x y z
N MET A 1 -28.78 -43.50 -11.05
CA MET A 1 -29.80 -42.63 -10.43
C MET A 1 -29.26 -41.68 -9.35
N LYS A 2 -28.15 -41.95 -8.64
CA LYS A 2 -27.59 -40.99 -7.65
C LYS A 2 -26.74 -39.85 -8.24
N SER A 3 -26.11 -40.03 -9.41
CA SER A 3 -25.27 -39.01 -10.06
C SER A 3 -26.09 -37.90 -10.77
N THR A 4 -27.27 -38.23 -11.30
CA THR A 4 -28.12 -37.27 -12.03
C THR A 4 -28.77 -36.23 -11.10
N ILE A 5 -29.06 -36.60 -9.85
CA ILE A 5 -29.68 -35.71 -8.85
C ILE A 5 -28.67 -34.69 -8.31
N THR A 6 -27.39 -35.06 -8.19
CA THR A 6 -26.31 -34.14 -7.75
C THR A 6 -26.03 -33.07 -8.81
N PHE A 7 -26.00 -33.42 -10.10
CA PHE A 7 -25.85 -32.44 -11.19
C PHE A 7 -27.05 -31.49 -11.31
N LEU A 8 -28.29 -31.98 -11.09
CA LEU A 8 -29.51 -31.17 -11.07
C LEU A 8 -29.58 -30.22 -9.86
N ALA A 9 -29.05 -30.63 -8.71
CA ALA A 9 -28.97 -29.78 -7.52
C ALA A 9 -27.90 -28.67 -7.66
N LEU A 10 -26.77 -28.97 -8.30
CA LEU A 10 -25.74 -27.96 -8.63
C LEU A 10 -26.24 -26.96 -9.68
N THR A 11 -26.91 -27.40 -10.74
CA THR A 11 -27.48 -26.50 -11.76
C THR A 11 -28.62 -25.63 -11.21
N ALA A 12 -29.45 -26.15 -10.31
CA ALA A 12 -30.48 -25.35 -9.62
C ALA A 12 -29.89 -24.32 -8.64
N ALA A 13 -28.78 -24.64 -7.97
CA ALA A 13 -28.08 -23.71 -7.08
C ALA A 13 -27.33 -22.61 -7.85
N VAL A 14 -26.82 -22.90 -9.05
CA VAL A 14 -26.20 -21.93 -9.96
C VAL A 14 -27.27 -20.96 -10.50
N ASN A 15 -28.42 -21.46 -10.96
CA ASN A 15 -29.53 -20.63 -11.46
C ASN A 15 -30.20 -19.74 -10.40
N ALA A 16 -30.08 -20.09 -9.11
CA ALA A 16 -30.57 -19.27 -8.00
C ALA A 16 -29.47 -18.38 -7.38
N SER A 17 -28.26 -18.38 -7.94
CA SER A 17 -27.13 -17.65 -7.37
C SER A 17 -27.23 -16.14 -7.67
N PRO A 18 -26.80 -15.27 -6.74
CA PRO A 18 -26.67 -13.83 -7.01
C PRO A 18 -25.79 -13.49 -8.22
N LEU A 19 -24.84 -14.38 -8.56
CA LEU A 19 -23.95 -14.23 -9.71
C LEU A 19 -24.68 -14.39 -11.04
N GLN A 20 -25.55 -15.40 -11.16
CA GLN A 20 -26.38 -15.60 -12.36
C GLN A 20 -27.31 -14.40 -12.60
N LYS A 21 -27.92 -13.87 -11.54
CA LYS A 21 -28.78 -12.69 -11.63
C LYS A 21 -28.03 -11.44 -12.14
N ARG A 22 -26.80 -11.22 -11.67
CA ARG A 22 -25.93 -10.12 -12.15
C ARG A 22 -25.53 -10.30 -13.61
N GLN A 23 -25.32 -11.55 -14.03
CA GLN A 23 -25.02 -11.90 -15.41
C GLN A 23 -26.22 -11.63 -16.33
N ASP A 24 -27.43 -11.99 -15.90
CA ASP A 24 -28.68 -11.73 -16.64
C ASP A 24 -28.96 -10.22 -16.78
N GLU A 25 -28.57 -9.39 -15.80
CA GLU A 25 -28.68 -7.92 -15.85
C GLU A 25 -27.72 -7.28 -16.89
N ASN A 26 -26.63 -7.96 -17.24
CA ASN A 26 -25.59 -7.50 -18.18
C ASN A 26 -25.79 -8.02 -19.62
N GLY A 27 -26.90 -8.73 -19.90
CA GLY A 27 -27.17 -9.62 -21.03
C GLY A 27 -27.17 -9.08 -22.47
N HIS A 28 -26.43 -8.00 -22.78
CA HIS A 28 -26.31 -7.46 -24.15
C HIS A 28 -24.86 -7.28 -24.62
N VAL A 29 -23.88 -7.44 -23.73
CA VAL A 29 -22.47 -7.20 -24.07
C VAL A 29 -21.88 -8.37 -24.87
N TRP A 30 -22.42 -9.59 -24.73
CA TRP A 30 -21.96 -10.78 -25.45
C TRP A 30 -22.56 -10.92 -26.86
N ASP A 31 -23.56 -10.11 -27.22
CA ASP A 31 -24.25 -10.21 -28.51
C ASP A 31 -23.45 -9.58 -29.65
N ASN A 32 -22.50 -8.70 -29.34
CA ASN A 32 -21.75 -7.93 -30.33
C ASN A 32 -20.26 -7.90 -29.98
N VAL A 33 -19.43 -8.40 -30.91
CA VAL A 33 -17.97 -8.45 -30.75
C VAL A 33 -17.34 -7.07 -30.58
N ASP A 34 -17.84 -6.03 -31.27
CA ASP A 34 -17.33 -4.66 -31.15
C ASP A 34 -17.63 -4.09 -29.76
N VAL A 35 -18.84 -4.33 -29.24
CA VAL A 35 -19.25 -3.88 -27.89
C VAL A 35 -18.52 -4.67 -26.80
N PHE A 36 -18.23 -5.95 -27.05
CA PHE A 36 -17.50 -6.81 -26.12
C PHE A 36 -16.01 -6.49 -26.08
N CYS A 37 -15.40 -6.20 -27.24
CA CYS A 37 -13.95 -6.05 -27.39
C CYS A 37 -13.53 -4.58 -27.49
N ASN A 38 -13.95 -3.89 -28.55
CA ASN A 38 -13.41 -2.60 -28.94
C ASN A 38 -13.87 -1.48 -28.00
N ASP A 39 -15.18 -1.41 -27.70
CA ASP A 39 -15.75 -0.41 -26.78
C ASP A 39 -15.21 -0.56 -25.35
N ARG A 40 -14.83 -1.79 -24.96
CA ARG A 40 -14.27 -2.08 -23.63
C ARG A 40 -12.79 -1.77 -23.53
N SER A 41 -12.02 -2.03 -24.58
CA SER A 41 -10.58 -1.75 -24.62
C SER A 41 -10.25 -0.27 -24.37
N GLY A 42 -11.08 0.65 -24.86
CA GLY A 42 -10.90 2.09 -24.65
C GLY A 42 -11.08 2.54 -23.20
N LEU A 43 -11.78 1.73 -22.38
CA LEU A 43 -12.04 2.02 -20.97
C LEU A 43 -10.87 1.64 -20.06
N LEU A 44 -9.90 0.88 -20.55
CA LEU A 44 -8.78 0.35 -19.75
C LEU A 44 -7.73 1.41 -19.37
N SER A 45 -7.84 2.65 -19.84
CA SER A 45 -6.96 3.74 -19.42
C SER A 45 -7.37 4.33 -18.06
N ASP A 46 -8.63 4.16 -17.69
CA ASP A 46 -9.24 4.70 -16.48
C ASP A 46 -9.63 3.55 -15.51
N PRO A 47 -9.37 3.69 -14.21
CA PRO A 47 -9.70 2.62 -13.26
C PRO A 47 -11.19 2.30 -13.14
N ALA A 48 -12.08 3.29 -13.26
CA ALA A 48 -13.53 3.02 -13.28
C ALA A 48 -13.96 2.30 -14.55
N GLY A 49 -13.32 2.66 -15.66
CA GLY A 49 -13.45 1.93 -16.92
C GLY A 49 -13.03 0.46 -16.80
N ALA A 50 -11.84 0.17 -16.25
CA ALA A 50 -11.35 -1.19 -16.06
C ALA A 50 -12.26 -2.04 -15.16
N ALA A 51 -12.75 -1.48 -14.04
CA ALA A 51 -13.72 -2.14 -13.17
C ALA A 51 -15.04 -2.41 -13.90
N LYS A 52 -15.54 -1.43 -14.65
CA LYS A 52 -16.75 -1.61 -15.47
C LYS A 52 -16.56 -2.71 -16.51
N VAL A 53 -15.40 -2.82 -17.14
CA VAL A 53 -15.11 -3.94 -18.08
C VAL A 53 -15.16 -5.27 -17.35
N TRP A 54 -14.53 -5.38 -16.18
CA TRP A 54 -14.54 -6.61 -15.37
C TRP A 54 -15.97 -7.06 -15.01
N GLU A 55 -16.83 -6.10 -14.65
CA GLU A 55 -18.22 -6.35 -14.29
C GLU A 55 -19.11 -6.64 -15.52
N ASP A 56 -19.10 -5.77 -16.53
CA ASP A 56 -19.98 -5.84 -17.70
C ASP A 56 -19.70 -7.11 -18.54
N THR A 57 -18.45 -7.58 -18.57
CA THR A 57 -18.08 -8.82 -19.26
C THR A 57 -18.39 -10.07 -18.42
N SER A 58 -18.76 -9.89 -17.15
CA SER A 58 -18.92 -10.94 -16.14
C SER A 58 -17.68 -11.82 -15.92
N ALA A 59 -16.48 -11.28 -16.18
CA ALA A 59 -15.21 -11.99 -16.03
C ALA A 59 -15.01 -12.55 -14.61
N GLY A 60 -15.29 -11.74 -13.59
CA GLY A 60 -15.20 -12.20 -12.20
C GLY A 60 -16.22 -13.30 -11.86
N ASN A 61 -17.43 -13.23 -12.41
CA ASN A 61 -18.48 -14.23 -12.14
C ASN A 61 -18.11 -15.57 -12.76
N GLU A 62 -17.69 -15.56 -14.03
CA GLU A 62 -17.26 -16.77 -14.75
C GLU A 62 -16.01 -17.39 -14.11
N LEU A 63 -15.08 -16.56 -13.61
CA LEU A 63 -13.92 -17.05 -12.85
C LEU A 63 -14.34 -17.78 -11.57
N ASP A 64 -15.21 -17.18 -10.75
CA ASP A 64 -15.68 -17.78 -9.48
C ASP A 64 -16.49 -19.07 -9.74
N ILE A 65 -17.35 -19.07 -10.76
CA ILE A 65 -18.12 -20.24 -11.19
C ILE A 65 -17.18 -21.35 -11.66
N PHE A 66 -16.22 -21.04 -12.53
CA PHE A 66 -15.25 -22.00 -13.05
C PHE A 66 -14.45 -22.67 -11.94
N ILE A 67 -13.92 -21.87 -11.01
CA ILE A 67 -13.18 -22.37 -9.85
C ILE A 67 -14.07 -23.25 -8.97
N GLY A 68 -15.31 -22.83 -8.71
CA GLY A 68 -16.26 -23.59 -7.89
C GLY A 68 -16.66 -24.94 -8.50
N GLN A 69 -16.62 -25.07 -9.83
CA GLN A 69 -16.97 -26.28 -10.56
C GLN A 69 -15.76 -27.19 -10.87
N SER A 70 -14.53 -26.65 -10.80
CA SER A 70 -13.30 -27.40 -11.05
C SER A 70 -13.05 -28.46 -9.97
N TRP A 71 -12.63 -29.66 -10.38
CA TRP A 71 -12.24 -30.75 -9.47
C TRP A 71 -10.95 -30.46 -8.70
N GLN A 72 -10.11 -29.55 -9.20
CA GLN A 72 -8.93 -29.02 -8.49
C GLN A 72 -9.24 -27.71 -7.75
N HIS A 73 -10.48 -27.23 -7.81
CA HIS A 73 -10.88 -25.93 -7.28
C HIS A 73 -9.94 -24.82 -7.78
N GLU A 74 -9.23 -24.17 -6.87
CA GLU A 74 -8.29 -23.08 -7.13
C GLU A 74 -6.90 -23.56 -7.56
N LEU A 75 -6.57 -24.84 -7.38
CA LEU A 75 -5.28 -25.38 -7.79
C LEU A 75 -5.20 -25.50 -9.31
N ASN A 76 -4.12 -24.99 -9.87
CA ASN A 76 -3.83 -24.90 -11.31
C ASN A 76 -4.97 -24.26 -12.13
N TRP A 77 -5.80 -23.40 -11.52
CA TRP A 77 -6.99 -22.89 -12.18
C TRP A 77 -6.69 -22.21 -13.52
N LEU A 78 -5.59 -21.45 -13.62
CA LEU A 78 -5.28 -20.71 -14.84
C LEU A 78 -4.88 -21.64 -16.01
N LEU A 79 -4.16 -22.72 -15.71
CA LEU A 79 -3.83 -23.77 -16.68
C LEU A 79 -5.09 -24.52 -17.10
N ASN A 80 -5.92 -24.90 -16.13
CA ASN A 80 -7.19 -25.58 -16.39
C ASN A 80 -8.14 -24.68 -17.19
N LEU A 81 -8.13 -23.36 -16.96
CA LEU A 81 -8.96 -22.41 -17.69
C LEU A 81 -8.50 -22.30 -19.15
N GLU A 82 -7.20 -22.31 -19.42
CA GLU A 82 -6.65 -22.39 -20.78
C GLU A 82 -7.08 -23.68 -21.49
N ASP A 83 -6.94 -24.82 -20.81
CA ASP A 83 -7.35 -26.10 -21.40
C ASP A 83 -8.87 -26.16 -21.66
N ASN A 84 -9.70 -25.63 -20.76
CA ASN A 84 -11.16 -25.64 -20.93
C ASN A 84 -11.66 -24.60 -21.95
N ALA A 85 -11.11 -23.39 -21.94
CA ALA A 85 -11.57 -22.30 -22.80
C ALA A 85 -11.12 -22.49 -24.25
N VAL A 86 -9.89 -22.99 -24.47
CA VAL A 86 -9.32 -23.07 -25.83
C VAL A 86 -8.97 -24.48 -26.31
N GLY A 87 -9.18 -25.51 -25.48
CA GLY A 87 -8.90 -26.90 -25.81
C GLY A 87 -7.42 -27.27 -25.74
N GLY A 88 -6.62 -26.46 -25.03
CA GLY A 88 -5.17 -26.50 -25.00
C GLY A 88 -4.53 -25.75 -26.19
N VAL A 89 -3.27 -25.33 -26.04
CA VAL A 89 -2.53 -24.57 -27.05
C VAL A 89 -1.44 -25.45 -27.69
N SER A 90 -1.32 -25.42 -29.01
CA SER A 90 -0.25 -26.14 -29.72
C SER A 90 1.11 -25.56 -29.35
N GLY A 91 1.97 -26.34 -28.68
CA GLY A 91 3.30 -25.90 -28.22
C GLY A 91 3.45 -25.84 -26.68
N GLY A 92 2.41 -26.17 -25.92
CA GLY A 92 2.41 -26.14 -24.45
C GLY A 92 1.63 -24.96 -23.89
N PRO A 93 1.43 -24.90 -22.56
CA PRO A 93 0.60 -23.88 -21.93
C PRO A 93 1.21 -22.49 -22.08
N THR A 94 0.41 -21.51 -22.52
CA THR A 94 0.89 -20.14 -22.77
C THR A 94 0.79 -19.25 -21.53
N VAL A 95 0.11 -19.75 -20.50
CA VAL A 95 0.05 -19.15 -19.16
C VAL A 95 1.22 -19.55 -18.25
N GLY A 96 2.16 -20.34 -18.77
CA GLY A 96 3.29 -20.91 -18.02
C GLY A 96 4.15 -19.88 -17.27
N GLY A 97 4.28 -18.66 -17.80
CA GLY A 97 5.05 -17.58 -17.18
C GLY A 97 4.24 -16.61 -16.33
N CYS A 98 2.92 -16.77 -16.19
CA CYS A 98 2.08 -15.80 -15.47
C CYS A 98 2.25 -15.82 -13.94
N GLY A 99 2.81 -16.92 -13.40
CA GLY A 99 3.07 -17.07 -11.97
C GLY A 99 4.44 -16.57 -11.51
N THR A 100 5.22 -15.89 -12.35
CA THR A 100 6.55 -15.35 -11.98
C THR A 100 6.79 -13.99 -12.64
N THR A 101 7.57 -13.11 -11.99
CA THR A 101 7.92 -11.81 -12.60
C THR A 101 8.88 -11.93 -13.78
N GLU A 102 9.66 -13.01 -13.83
CA GLU A 102 10.67 -13.26 -14.87
C GLU A 102 10.13 -14.05 -16.07
N GLY A 103 8.95 -14.65 -15.93
CA GLY A 103 8.32 -15.45 -16.98
C GLY A 103 7.69 -14.60 -18.08
N SER A 104 7.52 -15.20 -19.26
CA SER A 104 6.68 -14.64 -20.30
C SER A 104 5.24 -15.08 -20.08
N CYS A 105 4.37 -14.16 -19.64
CA CYS A 105 2.94 -14.38 -19.55
C CYS A 105 2.27 -13.97 -20.87
N ASN A 106 1.98 -14.95 -21.72
CA ASN A 106 1.35 -14.71 -23.02
C ASN A 106 0.10 -15.58 -23.19
N PRO A 107 -0.91 -15.42 -22.32
CA PRO A 107 -2.12 -16.22 -22.39
C PRO A 107 -2.74 -16.16 -23.79
N LEU A 108 -3.39 -17.24 -24.20
CA LEU A 108 -4.02 -17.40 -25.52
C LEU A 108 -3.03 -17.30 -26.70
N GLY A 109 -1.73 -17.35 -26.44
CA GLY A 109 -0.71 -17.14 -27.47
C GLY A 109 -0.72 -15.74 -28.08
N GLY A 110 -1.28 -14.74 -27.40
CA GLY A 110 -1.39 -13.37 -27.90
C GLY A 110 -2.57 -13.13 -28.84
N MET A 111 -3.56 -14.03 -28.85
CA MET A 111 -4.82 -13.86 -29.57
C MET A 111 -5.51 -12.56 -29.17
N THR A 112 -6.09 -11.87 -30.15
CA THR A 112 -6.91 -10.67 -29.93
C THR A 112 -8.28 -11.04 -29.34
N CYS A 113 -8.97 -10.05 -28.75
CA CYS A 113 -10.31 -10.26 -28.21
C CYS A 113 -11.28 -10.79 -29.28
N GLU A 114 -11.25 -10.21 -30.48
CA GLU A 114 -12.13 -10.60 -31.58
C GLU A 114 -11.86 -12.02 -32.05
N GLU A 115 -10.59 -12.41 -32.16
CA GLU A 115 -10.21 -13.78 -32.53
C GLU A 115 -10.68 -14.80 -31.49
N GLN A 116 -10.51 -14.50 -30.19
CA GLN A 116 -10.99 -15.35 -29.10
C GLN A 116 -12.52 -15.49 -29.16
N PHE A 117 -13.21 -14.36 -29.27
CA PHE A 117 -14.67 -14.29 -29.31
C PHE A 117 -15.23 -15.11 -30.48
N ASN A 118 -14.66 -14.94 -31.68
CA ASN A 118 -15.12 -15.63 -32.88
C ASN A 118 -14.80 -17.12 -32.87
N LYS A 119 -13.66 -17.51 -32.28
CA LYS A 119 -13.19 -18.90 -32.30
C LYS A 119 -13.79 -19.75 -31.19
N TYR A 120 -13.99 -19.18 -30.01
CA TYR A 120 -14.37 -19.90 -28.80
C TYR A 120 -15.70 -19.44 -28.19
N GLY A 121 -16.32 -18.38 -28.73
CA GLY A 121 -17.60 -17.86 -28.24
C GLY A 121 -18.83 -18.67 -28.62
N THR A 122 -18.67 -19.73 -29.42
CA THR A 122 -19.69 -20.75 -29.70
C THR A 122 -19.13 -22.15 -29.44
N ASP A 123 -19.96 -23.04 -28.89
CA ASP A 123 -19.59 -24.44 -28.71
C ASP A 123 -19.63 -25.23 -30.03
N LYS A 124 -19.29 -26.52 -29.96
CA LYS A 124 -19.26 -27.43 -31.13
C LYS A 124 -20.63 -27.66 -31.77
N ASP A 125 -21.70 -27.42 -31.02
CA ASP A 125 -23.09 -27.61 -31.43
C ASP A 125 -23.71 -26.29 -31.93
N GLY A 126 -22.93 -25.21 -31.94
CA GLY A 126 -23.33 -23.87 -32.41
C GLY A 126 -24.10 -23.07 -31.37
N ASN A 127 -24.15 -23.50 -30.11
CA ASN A 127 -24.75 -22.73 -29.03
C ASN A 127 -23.75 -21.69 -28.52
N GLU A 128 -24.26 -20.63 -27.90
CA GLU A 128 -23.44 -19.62 -27.26
C GLU A 128 -22.60 -20.20 -26.12
N ASN A 129 -21.30 -19.89 -26.13
CA ASN A 129 -20.37 -20.25 -25.08
C ASN A 129 -19.86 -18.97 -24.39
N ILE A 130 -20.60 -18.51 -23.38
CA ILE A 130 -20.28 -17.28 -22.63
C ILE A 130 -18.90 -17.38 -21.99
N PHE A 131 -18.58 -18.51 -21.36
CA PHE A 131 -17.26 -18.75 -20.76
C PHE A 131 -16.13 -18.59 -21.79
N GLY A 132 -16.31 -19.11 -23.00
CA GLY A 132 -15.37 -18.93 -24.11
C GLY A 132 -15.13 -17.47 -24.47
N LYS A 133 -16.20 -16.64 -24.55
CA LYS A 133 -16.10 -15.19 -24.79
C LYS A 133 -15.38 -14.48 -23.63
N THR A 134 -15.87 -14.71 -22.41
CA THR A 134 -15.45 -14.02 -21.19
C THR A 134 -14.04 -14.37 -20.74
N SER A 135 -13.55 -15.58 -21.06
CA SER A 135 -12.19 -16.03 -20.73
C SER A 135 -11.09 -15.06 -21.19
N TYR A 136 -11.30 -14.32 -22.30
CA TYR A 136 -10.36 -13.29 -22.77
C TYR A 136 -9.99 -12.28 -21.67
N TRP A 137 -10.99 -11.74 -20.98
CA TRP A 137 -10.81 -10.72 -19.97
C TRP A 137 -10.15 -11.28 -18.71
N ILE A 138 -10.44 -12.54 -18.36
CA ILE A 138 -9.76 -13.25 -17.27
C ILE A 138 -8.26 -13.41 -17.59
N PHE A 139 -7.94 -13.83 -18.82
CA PHE A 139 -6.56 -13.95 -19.28
C PHE A 139 -5.83 -12.61 -19.35
N LEU A 140 -6.50 -11.57 -19.83
CA LEU A 140 -5.93 -10.22 -19.87
C LEU A 140 -5.62 -9.71 -18.45
N ALA A 141 -6.49 -9.99 -17.48
CA ALA A 141 -6.24 -9.66 -16.08
C ALA A 141 -5.04 -10.45 -15.51
N ALA A 142 -4.90 -11.75 -15.81
CA ALA A 142 -3.72 -12.52 -15.40
C ALA A 142 -2.42 -11.97 -16.00
N LYS A 143 -2.46 -11.54 -17.28
CA LYS A 143 -1.35 -10.87 -17.95
C LYS A 143 -1.01 -9.52 -17.30
N GLY A 144 -2.01 -8.69 -17.05
CA GLY A 144 -1.82 -7.38 -16.44
C GLY A 144 -1.37 -7.47 -14.98
N MET A 145 -1.77 -8.51 -14.24
CA MET A 145 -1.24 -8.81 -12.91
C MET A 145 0.26 -9.08 -12.96
N GLN A 146 0.71 -9.99 -13.84
CA GLN A 146 2.13 -10.30 -13.98
C GLN A 146 2.94 -9.06 -14.36
N ALA A 147 2.45 -8.26 -15.32
CA ALA A 147 3.13 -7.05 -15.76
C ALA A 147 3.27 -6.02 -14.62
N LYS A 148 2.19 -5.74 -13.88
CA LYS A 148 2.19 -4.78 -12.76
C LYS A 148 3.06 -5.25 -11.59
N PHE A 149 3.05 -6.53 -11.27
CA PHE A 149 3.89 -7.07 -10.20
C PHE A 149 5.37 -7.11 -10.58
N ARG A 150 5.69 -7.34 -11.87
CA ARG A 150 7.04 -7.15 -12.39
C ARG A 150 7.48 -5.68 -12.27
N MET A 151 6.66 -4.72 -12.70
CA MET A 151 6.95 -3.28 -12.55
C MET A 151 7.17 -2.89 -11.09
N LEU A 152 6.32 -3.40 -10.19
CA LEU A 152 6.46 -3.18 -8.74
C LEU A 152 7.78 -3.73 -8.22
N LYS A 153 8.14 -4.97 -8.56
CA LYS A 153 9.40 -5.59 -8.13
C LYS A 153 10.63 -4.84 -8.67
N GLU A 154 10.60 -4.40 -9.93
CA GLU A 154 11.63 -3.56 -10.53
C GLU A 154 11.76 -2.22 -9.78
N LYS A 155 10.63 -1.59 -9.47
CA LYS A 155 10.62 -0.32 -8.74
C LYS A 155 11.13 -0.47 -7.31
N LEU A 156 10.68 -1.48 -6.57
CA LEU A 156 11.16 -1.75 -5.21
C LEU A 156 12.67 -1.98 -5.21
N THR A 157 13.20 -2.71 -6.19
CA THR A 157 14.64 -2.92 -6.36
C THR A 157 15.38 -1.60 -6.61
N SER A 158 14.87 -0.78 -7.55
CA SER A 158 15.44 0.55 -7.84
C SER A 158 15.41 1.48 -6.62
N ASP A 159 14.29 1.52 -5.92
CA ASP A 159 14.07 2.42 -4.80
C ASP A 159 14.85 1.96 -3.55
N THR A 160 15.09 0.65 -3.38
CA THR A 160 16.04 0.12 -2.37
C THR A 160 17.42 0.73 -2.57
N MET A 161 17.91 0.77 -3.81
CA MET A 161 19.20 1.36 -4.13
C MET A 161 19.20 2.86 -3.83
N VAL A 162 18.15 3.58 -4.23
CA VAL A 162 18.01 5.02 -3.96
C VAL A 162 17.96 5.31 -2.46
N ALA A 163 17.17 4.57 -1.68
CA ALA A 163 17.08 4.72 -0.23
C ALA A 163 18.43 4.49 0.46
N GLY A 164 19.16 3.45 0.04
CA GLY A 164 20.53 3.18 0.51
C GLY A 164 21.50 4.35 0.25
N PHE A 165 21.35 5.08 -0.87
CA PHE A 165 22.14 6.29 -1.14
C PHE A 165 21.65 7.54 -0.38
N LEU A 166 20.35 7.64 -0.11
CA LEU A 166 19.75 8.81 0.54
C LEU A 166 19.97 8.83 2.05
N ILE A 167 19.98 7.67 2.72
CA ILE A 167 20.11 7.56 4.18
C ILE A 167 21.40 8.23 4.70
N PRO A 168 22.61 7.95 4.15
CA PRO A 168 23.82 8.63 4.60
C PRO A 168 23.75 10.16 4.44
N SER A 169 23.05 10.64 3.40
CA SER A 169 22.82 12.08 3.22
C SER A 169 21.87 12.62 4.27
N MET A 170 20.77 11.93 4.59
CA MET A 170 19.85 12.32 5.66
C MET A 170 20.54 12.36 7.03
N VAL A 171 21.36 11.34 7.34
CA VAL A 171 22.16 11.26 8.56
C VAL A 171 23.06 12.48 8.69
N LYS A 172 23.75 12.86 7.61
CA LYS A 172 24.58 14.07 7.56
C LYS A 172 23.75 15.35 7.70
N ASP A 173 22.67 15.46 6.95
CA ASP A 173 21.84 16.67 6.85
C ASP A 173 21.10 17.01 8.16
N PHE A 174 20.76 16.01 8.97
CA PHE A 174 20.13 16.23 10.28
C PHE A 174 21.10 16.10 11.46
N GLU A 175 22.35 15.72 11.21
CA GLU A 175 23.34 15.36 12.23
C GLU A 175 22.85 14.20 13.13
N GLY A 176 22.14 13.26 12.52
CA GLY A 176 21.56 12.10 13.19
C GLY A 176 22.46 10.87 13.12
N LYS A 177 21.83 9.71 13.31
CA LYS A 177 22.44 8.39 13.12
C LYS A 177 21.40 7.45 12.53
N GLU A 178 21.87 6.29 12.13
CA GLU A 178 21.05 5.22 11.57
C GLU A 178 20.59 4.20 12.63
N ASP A 179 20.84 4.50 13.91
CA ASP A 179 20.68 3.59 15.04
C ASP A 179 19.21 3.15 15.22
N GLN A 180 19.05 1.92 15.72
CA GLN A 180 17.81 1.17 15.98
C GLN A 180 16.51 1.97 15.94
N THR A 181 15.67 1.64 14.95
CA THR A 181 14.25 1.97 14.98
C THR A 181 13.50 0.68 15.28
N ALA A 182 12.82 0.64 16.43
CA ALA A 182 11.90 -0.47 16.70
C ALA A 182 10.83 -0.51 15.58
N ASP A 183 10.43 -1.72 15.19
CA ASP A 183 9.31 -1.98 14.28
C ASP A 183 9.44 -1.41 12.84
N VAL A 184 10.64 -1.47 12.23
CA VAL A 184 10.87 -1.11 10.82
C VAL A 184 9.85 -1.72 9.86
N LEU A 185 9.56 -3.01 10.06
CA LEU A 185 8.58 -3.76 9.28
C LEU A 185 7.17 -3.17 9.38
N LYS A 186 6.71 -2.83 10.59
CA LYS A 186 5.35 -2.34 10.80
C LYS A 186 5.15 -0.97 10.16
N TRP A 187 6.10 -0.05 10.33
CA TRP A 187 5.97 1.27 9.69
C TRP A 187 6.15 1.19 8.19
N LEU A 188 6.91 0.24 7.64
CA LEU A 188 6.95 0.05 6.18
C LEU A 188 5.62 -0.47 5.64
N ALA A 189 5.01 -1.47 6.27
CA ALA A 189 3.66 -1.93 5.91
C ALA A 189 2.63 -0.79 6.00
N ALA A 190 2.73 0.05 7.04
CA ALA A 190 1.91 1.24 7.17
C ALA A 190 2.15 2.24 6.02
N ALA A 191 3.42 2.53 5.69
CA ALA A 191 3.80 3.44 4.61
C ALA A 191 3.21 3.03 3.25
N VAL A 192 3.10 1.73 3.00
CA VAL A 192 2.46 1.20 1.78
C VAL A 192 0.94 1.35 1.82
N GLY A 193 0.30 1.19 2.97
CA GLY A 193 -1.16 1.15 3.08
C GLY A 193 -1.89 2.50 3.05
N PHE A 194 -1.25 3.63 3.41
CA PHE A 194 -1.97 4.94 3.46
C PHE A 194 -1.75 5.86 2.25
N GLY A 195 -0.80 5.54 1.37
CA GLY A 195 -0.55 6.27 0.13
C GLY A 195 -0.27 7.78 0.32
N GLY A 196 0.97 8.14 0.63
CA GLY A 196 1.58 9.43 0.26
C GLY A 196 0.87 10.72 0.68
N SER A 197 0.41 10.86 1.92
CA SER A 197 -0.39 12.02 2.37
C SER A 197 0.37 13.32 2.67
N LEU A 198 1.71 13.28 2.79
CA LEU A 198 2.49 14.47 3.21
C LEU A 198 2.93 15.40 2.06
N GLY A 199 2.96 14.90 0.83
CA GLY A 199 3.52 15.61 -0.33
C GLY A 199 2.53 16.50 -1.10
N GLY A 200 1.23 16.44 -0.78
CA GLY A 200 0.19 17.26 -1.42
C GLY A 200 -0.04 17.02 -2.91
N ASN A 201 0.62 16.02 -3.52
CA ASN A 201 0.67 15.84 -4.98
C ASN A 201 0.06 14.53 -5.50
N VAL A 202 -0.54 13.68 -4.65
CA VAL A 202 -1.28 12.51 -5.14
C VAL A 202 -2.72 12.94 -5.47
N PRO A 203 -3.17 12.89 -6.73
CA PRO A 203 -4.50 13.33 -7.10
C PRO A 203 -5.58 12.49 -6.40
N VAL A 204 -6.59 13.21 -5.89
CA VAL A 204 -7.94 12.79 -5.46
C VAL A 204 -8.20 11.27 -5.32
N ALA A 205 -8.46 10.89 -4.08
CA ALA A 205 -8.97 9.59 -3.63
C ALA A 205 -10.09 9.04 -4.54
N GLY A 206 -9.74 8.05 -5.36
CA GLY A 206 -10.71 7.20 -6.05
C GLY A 206 -10.72 5.79 -5.43
N PRO A 207 -11.85 5.06 -5.48
CA PRO A 207 -11.98 3.68 -4.95
C PRO A 207 -11.00 2.67 -5.59
N TYR A 208 -10.31 3.08 -6.64
CA TYR A 208 -9.36 2.25 -7.37
C TYR A 208 -7.91 2.41 -6.89
N ILE A 209 -7.54 3.57 -6.30
CA ILE A 209 -6.26 3.69 -5.60
C ILE A 209 -6.33 2.92 -4.26
N SER A 210 -7.51 2.85 -3.62
CA SER A 210 -7.72 1.99 -2.45
C SER A 210 -7.59 0.50 -2.76
N THR A 211 -7.90 0.10 -4.00
CA THR A 211 -7.74 -1.29 -4.46
C THR A 211 -6.27 -1.68 -4.56
N SER A 212 -5.44 -0.85 -5.21
CA SER A 212 -4.00 -1.12 -5.32
C SER A 212 -3.32 -1.08 -3.96
N THR A 213 -3.68 -0.13 -3.10
CA THR A 213 -3.18 -0.09 -1.70
C THR A 213 -3.65 -1.28 -0.88
N GLY A 214 -4.85 -1.83 -1.11
CA GLY A 214 -5.30 -3.08 -0.48
C GLY A 214 -4.46 -4.29 -0.87
N ILE A 215 -4.15 -4.46 -2.17
CA ILE A 215 -3.29 -5.54 -2.67
C ILE A 215 -1.87 -5.41 -2.12
N LEU A 216 -1.29 -4.22 -2.23
CA LEU A 216 0.07 -3.94 -1.77
C LEU A 216 0.15 -4.06 -0.24
N GLY A 217 -0.80 -3.47 0.49
CA GLY A 217 -0.90 -3.59 1.94
C GLY A 217 -0.92 -5.05 2.38
N GLY A 218 -1.74 -5.90 1.73
CA GLY A 218 -1.75 -7.34 2.01
C GLY A 218 -0.41 -8.04 1.76
N ILE A 219 0.30 -7.71 0.68
CA ILE A 219 1.64 -8.24 0.39
C ILE A 219 2.62 -7.87 1.50
N PHE A 220 2.68 -6.59 1.90
CA PHE A 220 3.63 -6.13 2.91
C PHE A 220 3.27 -6.60 4.33
N SER A 221 1.98 -6.71 4.66
CA SER A 221 1.52 -7.33 5.91
C SER A 221 1.96 -8.80 5.99
N ALA A 222 1.82 -9.58 4.90
CA ALA A 222 2.27 -10.96 4.87
C ALA A 222 3.79 -11.10 5.05
N VAL A 223 4.58 -10.10 4.62
CA VAL A 223 6.03 -10.08 4.91
C VAL A 223 6.28 -9.77 6.39
N ALA A 224 5.58 -8.78 6.96
CA ALA A 224 5.70 -8.43 8.37
C ALA A 224 5.33 -9.59 9.31
N ASP A 225 4.34 -10.42 8.94
CA ASP A 225 3.92 -11.59 9.72
C ASP A 225 4.93 -12.76 9.65
N LYS A 226 5.66 -12.87 8.54
CA LYS A 226 6.61 -13.99 8.29
C LYS A 226 8.00 -13.73 8.85
N ILE A 227 8.41 -12.48 8.92
CA ILE A 227 9.76 -12.17 9.39
C ILE A 227 9.73 -11.92 10.90
N ALA A 228 10.32 -12.84 11.67
CA ALA A 228 10.56 -12.61 13.07
C ALA A 228 11.52 -11.41 13.25
N PRO A 229 11.30 -10.51 14.22
CA PRO A 229 12.19 -9.37 14.48
C PRO A 229 13.65 -9.76 14.75
N GLU A 230 13.88 -11.02 15.12
CA GLU A 230 15.18 -11.61 15.45
C GLU A 230 15.97 -12.10 14.22
N GLU A 231 15.35 -12.19 13.04
CA GLU A 231 15.96 -12.71 11.80
C GLU A 231 16.48 -11.62 10.86
N ILE A 232 16.22 -10.34 11.16
CA ILE A 232 16.66 -9.19 10.36
C ILE A 232 17.87 -8.51 11.01
N ASP A 233 18.84 -8.09 10.20
CA ASP A 233 19.84 -7.10 10.64
C ASP A 233 19.19 -5.73 10.86
N THR A 234 18.53 -5.59 12.00
CA THR A 234 17.89 -4.35 12.47
C THR A 234 18.89 -3.36 13.07
N SER A 235 20.20 -3.61 12.93
CA SER A 235 21.22 -2.71 13.48
C SER A 235 21.21 -1.33 12.81
N THR A 236 20.74 -1.26 11.56
CA THR A 236 20.63 -0.02 10.77
C THR A 236 19.36 0.00 9.92
N ILE A 237 18.84 1.20 9.65
CA ILE A 237 17.65 1.41 8.80
C ILE A 237 17.87 0.85 7.38
N SER A 238 19.05 1.06 6.79
CA SER A 238 19.40 0.60 5.44
C SER A 238 19.51 -0.92 5.36
N GLY A 239 20.13 -1.57 6.36
CA GLY A 239 20.17 -3.03 6.45
C GLY A 239 18.76 -3.63 6.48
N ALA A 240 17.93 -3.14 7.39
CA ALA A 240 16.53 -3.57 7.50
C ALA A 240 15.71 -3.32 6.23
N LEU A 241 15.94 -2.20 5.53
CA LEU A 241 15.28 -1.91 4.25
C LEU A 241 15.68 -2.91 3.16
N VAL A 242 16.98 -3.21 3.02
CA VAL A 242 17.46 -4.16 2.00
C VAL A 242 16.81 -5.53 2.19
N GLU A 243 16.81 -6.05 3.41
CA GLU A 243 16.23 -7.35 3.73
C GLU A 243 14.70 -7.36 3.54
N LEU A 244 14.01 -6.29 3.96
CA LEU A 244 12.58 -6.17 3.73
C LEU A 244 12.23 -6.11 2.25
N PHE A 245 12.95 -5.32 1.45
CA PHE A 245 12.67 -5.21 0.02
C PHE A 245 12.92 -6.53 -0.70
N ALA A 246 13.97 -7.27 -0.31
CA ALA A 246 14.20 -8.63 -0.80
C ALA A 246 13.05 -9.57 -0.41
N ALA A 247 12.59 -9.54 0.83
CA ALA A 247 11.46 -10.34 1.28
C ALA A 247 10.15 -9.94 0.59
N SER A 248 9.94 -8.65 0.32
CA SER A 248 8.78 -8.12 -0.40
C SER A 248 8.79 -8.54 -1.87
N ALA A 249 9.95 -8.49 -2.52
CA ALA A 249 10.14 -9.01 -3.88
C ALA A 249 9.82 -10.51 -3.95
N ASN A 250 10.28 -11.29 -2.97
CA ASN A 250 9.94 -12.71 -2.87
C ASN A 250 8.44 -12.92 -2.62
N GLN A 251 7.82 -12.11 -1.76
CA GLN A 251 6.39 -12.22 -1.48
C GLN A 251 5.53 -11.81 -2.68
N ILE A 252 5.99 -10.91 -3.54
CA ILE A 252 5.36 -10.62 -4.84
C ILE A 252 5.36 -11.88 -5.72
N ASP A 253 6.50 -12.59 -5.83
CA ASP A 253 6.57 -13.85 -6.58
C ASP A 253 5.66 -14.94 -5.97
N VAL A 254 5.62 -15.04 -4.65
CA VAL A 254 4.69 -15.94 -3.94
C VAL A 254 3.25 -15.58 -4.28
N THR A 255 2.89 -14.30 -4.24
CA THR A 255 1.53 -13.84 -4.55
C THR A 255 1.17 -14.12 -6.01
N LEU A 256 2.07 -13.89 -6.98
CA LEU A 256 1.85 -14.29 -8.38
C LEU A 256 1.59 -15.77 -8.51
N ARG A 257 2.44 -16.59 -7.88
CA ARG A 257 2.34 -18.05 -7.91
C ARG A 257 0.97 -18.50 -7.38
N LEU A 258 0.56 -17.99 -6.22
CA LEU A 258 -0.72 -18.33 -5.60
C LEU A 258 -1.91 -17.84 -6.44
N ALA A 259 -1.86 -16.61 -6.94
CA ALA A 259 -2.94 -16.00 -7.72
C ALA A 259 -3.24 -16.75 -9.02
N VAL A 260 -2.27 -17.46 -9.60
CA VAL A 260 -2.48 -18.32 -10.78
C VAL A 260 -2.75 -19.80 -10.44
N GLY A 261 -2.95 -20.10 -9.15
CA GLY A 261 -3.28 -21.44 -8.67
C GLY A 261 -2.09 -22.39 -8.50
N ARG A 262 -0.84 -21.91 -8.52
CA ARG A 262 0.36 -22.74 -8.32
C ARG A 262 0.71 -22.93 -6.84
N ALA A 263 -0.30 -23.17 -6.01
CA ALA A 263 -0.12 -23.46 -4.59
C ALA A 263 0.10 -24.97 -4.34
N GLU A 264 0.64 -25.32 -3.18
CA GLU A 264 0.69 -26.73 -2.75
C GLU A 264 -0.63 -27.19 -2.10
N SER A 265 -1.44 -26.24 -1.64
CA SER A 265 -2.71 -26.45 -0.94
C SER A 265 -3.68 -25.30 -1.20
N VAL A 266 -4.97 -25.47 -0.89
CA VAL A 266 -5.98 -24.41 -1.03
C VAL A 266 -5.82 -23.38 0.10
N GLU A 267 -5.39 -23.82 1.27
CA GLU A 267 -5.13 -22.98 2.43
C GLU A 267 -4.07 -21.90 2.15
N GLU A 268 -3.06 -22.21 1.33
CA GLU A 268 -2.08 -21.21 0.89
C GLU A 268 -2.72 -20.08 0.05
N ILE A 269 -3.79 -20.38 -0.70
CA ILE A 269 -4.46 -19.42 -1.58
C ILE A 269 -5.34 -18.46 -0.77
N GLU A 270 -5.80 -18.84 0.42
CA GLU A 270 -6.52 -17.95 1.33
C GLU A 270 -5.66 -16.76 1.81
N ALA A 271 -4.34 -16.85 1.69
CA ALA A 271 -3.41 -15.76 1.98
C ALA A 271 -3.39 -14.66 0.90
N LEU A 272 -4.12 -14.83 -0.22
CA LEU A 272 -4.23 -13.79 -1.24
C LEU A 272 -4.90 -12.52 -0.67
N PRO A 273 -4.37 -11.32 -0.96
CA PRO A 273 -5.01 -10.08 -0.57
C PRO A 273 -6.46 -9.98 -1.09
N ASN A 274 -7.38 -9.54 -0.24
CA ASN A 274 -8.73 -9.20 -0.69
C ASN A 274 -8.86 -7.67 -0.83
N PRO A 275 -8.79 -7.11 -2.05
CA PRO A 275 -8.90 -5.67 -2.26
C PRO A 275 -10.28 -5.09 -1.93
N ASN A 276 -11.32 -5.93 -1.85
CA ASN A 276 -12.68 -5.50 -1.56
C ASN A 276 -13.32 -6.40 -0.50
N PRO A 277 -12.91 -6.30 0.78
CA PRO A 277 -13.38 -7.18 1.84
C PRO A 277 -14.86 -7.00 2.20
N GLY A 278 -15.46 -5.87 1.82
CA GLY A 278 -16.90 -5.63 1.98
C GLY A 278 -17.77 -6.32 0.92
N ASP A 279 -17.16 -6.78 -0.17
CA ASP A 279 -17.83 -7.47 -1.26
C ASP A 279 -17.81 -8.99 -1.03
N ASN A 280 -18.99 -9.52 -0.73
CA ASN A 280 -19.22 -10.94 -0.48
C ASN A 280 -19.79 -11.67 -1.71
N TRP A 281 -19.76 -11.07 -2.91
CA TRP A 281 -20.31 -11.70 -4.11
C TRP A 281 -19.45 -12.87 -4.58
N TYR A 282 -18.14 -12.73 -4.53
CA TYR A 282 -17.19 -13.79 -4.89
C TYR A 282 -16.90 -14.69 -3.70
N LYS A 283 -16.82 -16.00 -3.94
CA LYS A 283 -16.55 -16.98 -2.88
C LYS A 283 -15.08 -17.34 -2.82
N SER A 284 -14.47 -17.60 -3.98
CA SER A 284 -13.07 -18.00 -4.13
C SER A 284 -12.12 -16.85 -3.74
N PRO A 285 -11.07 -17.12 -2.93
CA PRO A 285 -9.94 -16.22 -2.75
C PRO A 285 -9.36 -15.63 -4.05
N VAL A 286 -9.18 -16.44 -5.09
CA VAL A 286 -8.71 -15.96 -6.40
C VAL A 286 -9.69 -14.95 -7.01
N ALA A 287 -10.98 -15.26 -7.06
CA ALA A 287 -11.98 -14.35 -7.62
C ALA A 287 -12.06 -13.03 -6.83
N LYS A 288 -11.93 -13.08 -5.49
CA LYS A 288 -11.83 -11.91 -4.62
C LYS A 288 -10.60 -11.06 -4.94
N PHE A 289 -9.44 -11.69 -5.17
CA PHE A 289 -8.20 -11.00 -5.52
C PHE A 289 -8.32 -10.22 -6.85
N PHE A 290 -9.05 -10.75 -7.84
CA PHE A 290 -9.30 -10.07 -9.13
C PHE A 290 -10.54 -9.16 -9.15
N SER A 291 -11.33 -9.14 -8.08
CA SER A 291 -12.71 -8.61 -8.04
C SER A 291 -12.92 -7.18 -8.53
N THR A 292 -11.89 -6.35 -8.47
CA THR A 292 -11.96 -4.92 -8.75
C THR A 292 -11.65 -4.56 -10.20
N GLY A 293 -11.20 -5.52 -11.01
CA GLY A 293 -10.74 -5.26 -12.38
C GLY A 293 -9.43 -4.47 -12.49
N TRP A 294 -8.74 -4.19 -11.37
CA TRP A 294 -7.49 -3.41 -11.35
C TRP A 294 -6.43 -3.93 -12.33
N PHE A 295 -6.33 -5.24 -12.46
CA PHE A 295 -5.34 -5.85 -13.34
C PHE A 295 -5.63 -5.68 -14.84
N LEU A 296 -6.84 -5.27 -15.22
CA LEU A 296 -7.18 -4.89 -16.59
C LEU A 296 -6.73 -3.48 -16.98
N LEU A 297 -6.43 -2.61 -16.00
CA LEU A 297 -5.95 -1.25 -16.25
C LEU A 297 -4.67 -1.31 -17.10
N ASN A 298 -4.50 -0.41 -18.06
CA ASN A 298 -3.28 -0.37 -18.87
C ASN A 298 -2.07 -0.05 -18.00
N ASP A 299 -0.92 -0.63 -18.35
CA ASP A 299 0.32 -0.49 -17.57
C ASP A 299 0.87 0.95 -17.55
N ASP A 300 0.51 1.78 -18.55
CA ASP A 300 0.87 3.20 -18.67
C ASP A 300 -0.15 4.15 -18.01
N SER A 301 -1.17 3.62 -17.32
CA SER A 301 -2.14 4.44 -16.62
C SER A 301 -1.50 5.18 -15.44
N LEU A 302 -1.82 6.47 -15.30
CA LEU A 302 -1.35 7.32 -14.20
C LEU A 302 -1.63 6.72 -12.82
N ALA A 303 -2.74 5.99 -12.66
CA ALA A 303 -3.08 5.36 -11.39
C ALA A 303 -2.11 4.25 -10.99
N VAL A 304 -1.54 3.50 -11.95
CA VAL A 304 -0.52 2.48 -11.69
C VAL A 304 0.77 3.15 -11.23
N ASP A 305 1.18 4.20 -11.93
CA ASP A 305 2.35 5.00 -11.60
C ASP A 305 2.22 5.65 -10.20
N ASP A 306 1.08 6.23 -9.88
CA ASP A 306 0.82 6.90 -8.61
C ASP A 306 0.77 5.91 -7.45
N ALA A 307 0.15 4.74 -7.64
CA ALA A 307 0.16 3.67 -6.65
C ALA A 307 1.59 3.21 -6.33
N ILE A 308 2.42 3.04 -7.35
CA ILE A 308 3.83 2.63 -7.21
C ILE A 308 4.67 3.75 -6.55
N LYS A 309 4.49 5.02 -6.96
CA LYS A 309 5.19 6.18 -6.35
C LYS A 309 4.80 6.41 -4.90
N SER A 310 3.55 6.14 -4.52
CA SER A 310 3.03 6.38 -3.17
C SER A 310 3.83 5.64 -2.09
N ILE A 311 4.35 4.45 -2.41
CA ILE A 311 5.24 3.68 -1.54
C ILE A 311 6.51 4.48 -1.27
N THR A 312 7.19 4.92 -2.33
CA THR A 312 8.47 5.64 -2.23
C THR A 312 8.30 6.99 -1.54
N GLU A 313 7.21 7.70 -1.83
CA GLU A 313 6.91 9.01 -1.26
C GLU A 313 6.56 8.96 0.23
N SER A 314 6.09 7.81 0.74
CA SER A 314 5.73 7.63 2.16
C SER A 314 6.90 7.16 3.02
N ILE A 315 7.82 6.36 2.45
CA ILE A 315 8.98 5.82 3.17
C ILE A 315 10.01 6.91 3.47
N LYS A 316 10.30 7.77 2.48
CA LYS A 316 11.30 8.84 2.57
C LYS A 316 11.10 9.79 3.78
N PRO A 317 9.91 10.38 4.02
CA PRO A 317 9.68 11.24 5.18
C PRO A 317 9.76 10.48 6.52
N LYS A 318 9.41 9.19 6.57
CA LYS A 318 9.54 8.38 7.80
C LYS A 318 10.98 8.12 8.18
N ILE A 319 11.83 7.78 7.21
CA ILE A 319 13.28 7.67 7.44
C ILE A 319 13.83 8.99 7.96
N ALA A 320 13.47 10.12 7.34
CA ALA A 320 13.88 11.44 7.79
C ALA A 320 13.45 11.72 9.24
N ASN A 321 12.20 11.42 9.61
CA ASN A 321 11.71 11.52 11.00
C ASN A 321 12.57 10.69 11.97
N ASN A 322 12.90 9.45 11.62
CA ASN A 322 13.70 8.58 12.48
C ASN A 322 15.13 9.12 12.66
N VAL A 323 15.75 9.62 11.58
CA VAL A 323 17.07 10.27 11.63
C VAL A 323 17.00 11.54 12.48
N MET A 324 15.95 12.36 12.34
CA MET A 324 15.72 13.54 13.17
C MET A 324 15.60 13.17 14.65
N LYS A 325 14.86 12.11 14.98
CA LYS A 325 14.72 11.58 16.34
C LYS A 325 16.06 11.17 16.92
N ALA A 326 16.87 10.44 16.15
CA ALA A 326 18.23 10.02 16.53
C ALA A 326 19.19 11.23 16.69
N ALA A 327 18.93 12.32 15.97
CA ALA A 327 19.65 13.59 16.09
C ALA A 327 19.22 14.44 17.32
N ASN A 328 18.35 13.89 18.19
CA ASN A 328 17.71 14.58 19.31
C ASN A 328 16.94 15.84 18.89
N LEU A 329 16.38 15.84 17.69
CA LEU A 329 15.37 16.83 17.30
C LEU A 329 14.04 16.44 17.94
N ARG A 330 13.29 17.46 18.37
CA ARG A 330 12.05 17.36 19.14
C ARG A 330 11.07 18.40 18.65
N LEU A 331 9.78 18.04 18.56
CA LEU A 331 8.73 19.03 18.38
C LEU A 331 8.48 19.71 19.73
N VAL A 332 8.40 21.04 19.75
CA VAL A 332 8.09 21.77 20.99
C VAL A 332 6.86 22.63 20.83
N ALA A 333 6.07 22.71 21.89
CA ALA A 333 5.03 23.73 22.10
C ALA A 333 5.57 24.77 23.09
N ASP A 334 5.83 25.98 22.63
CA ASP A 334 6.40 27.03 23.49
C ASP A 334 5.30 27.78 24.25
N LYS A 335 5.26 27.60 25.58
CA LYS A 335 4.30 28.26 26.47
C LYS A 335 4.67 29.71 26.76
N ARG A 336 5.90 30.12 26.48
CA ARG A 336 6.41 31.47 26.69
C ARG A 336 5.94 32.44 25.60
N ILE A 337 5.41 31.90 24.50
CA ILE A 337 4.85 32.65 23.38
C ILE A 337 3.32 32.63 23.50
N HIS A 338 2.70 33.82 23.58
CA HIS A 338 1.28 33.94 23.91
C HIS A 338 0.40 34.41 22.74
N SER A 339 0.99 34.71 21.59
CA SER A 339 0.24 35.17 20.41
C SER A 339 0.83 34.64 19.11
N ARG A 340 0.00 34.64 18.06
CA ARG A 340 0.42 34.28 16.70
C ARG A 340 1.48 35.24 16.17
N GLU A 341 1.36 36.52 16.50
CA GLU A 341 2.31 37.56 16.14
C GLU A 341 3.68 37.30 16.76
N ASP A 342 3.73 36.91 18.04
CA ASP A 342 4.96 36.60 18.76
C ASP A 342 5.60 35.28 18.29
N CYS A 343 4.77 34.31 17.85
CA CYS A 343 5.27 33.11 17.18
C CYS A 343 6.04 33.47 15.91
N GLY A 344 5.59 34.51 15.19
CA GLY A 344 6.25 35.06 14.02
C GLY A 344 6.15 34.16 12.79
N TYR A 345 6.92 34.49 11.76
CA TYR A 345 6.89 33.84 10.44
C TYR A 345 8.20 33.13 10.08
N ALA A 346 9.04 32.82 11.07
CA ALA A 346 10.28 32.09 10.83
C ALA A 346 9.99 30.77 10.11
N THR A 347 10.94 30.32 9.26
CA THR A 347 10.85 29.16 8.35
C THR A 347 10.71 27.80 9.07
N GLY A 348 10.16 27.75 10.27
CA GLY A 348 9.90 26.53 11.03
C GLY A 348 8.69 26.58 11.95
N ARG A 349 8.30 27.78 12.37
CA ARG A 349 7.28 27.99 13.40
C ARG A 349 5.87 27.87 12.81
N GLN A 350 4.96 27.30 13.58
CA GLN A 350 3.56 27.15 13.25
C GLN A 350 2.69 27.46 14.46
N TRP A 351 1.82 28.45 14.35
CA TRP A 351 0.78 28.69 15.35
C TRP A 351 -0.37 27.71 15.10
N MET A 352 -0.57 26.77 16.03
CA MET A 352 -1.54 25.69 15.86
C MET A 352 -2.26 25.41 17.19
N ALA A 353 -3.49 24.91 17.09
CA ALA A 353 -4.21 24.38 18.23
C ALA A 353 -3.72 22.97 18.58
N LEU A 354 -3.42 22.74 19.87
CA LEU A 354 -3.20 21.40 20.43
C LEU A 354 -4.53 20.71 20.71
N ARG A 355 -5.47 21.45 21.31
CA ARG A 355 -6.85 21.07 21.64
C ARG A 355 -7.74 22.30 21.50
N ASP A 356 -9.06 22.12 21.54
CA ASP A 356 -10.00 23.24 21.50
C ASP A 356 -9.70 24.26 22.62
N GLY A 357 -9.35 25.48 22.22
CA GLY A 357 -9.01 26.57 23.15
C GLY A 357 -7.56 26.59 23.64
N GLU A 358 -6.70 25.67 23.19
CA GLU A 358 -5.28 25.63 23.53
C GLU A 358 -4.41 25.80 22.28
N GLU A 359 -3.93 27.02 22.03
CA GLU A 359 -3.04 27.33 20.90
C GLU A 359 -1.62 27.62 21.38
N TYR A 360 -0.63 27.10 20.65
CA TYR A 360 0.77 27.29 20.96
C TYR A 360 1.58 27.55 19.69
N CYS A 361 2.78 28.11 19.86
CA CYS A 361 3.77 28.17 18.80
C CYS A 361 4.56 26.85 18.77
N PHE A 362 4.41 26.11 17.68
CA PHE A 362 5.10 24.84 17.44
C PHE A 362 6.31 25.01 16.53
N TYR A 363 7.44 24.40 16.91
CA TYR A 363 8.65 24.36 16.08
C TYR A 363 9.59 23.24 16.52
N ILE A 364 10.69 23.01 15.80
CA ILE A 364 11.67 21.99 16.14
C ILE A 364 12.78 22.59 17.01
N MET A 365 13.13 21.90 18.09
CA MET A 365 14.34 22.16 18.87
C MET A 365 15.27 20.96 18.86
N ARG A 366 16.57 21.22 18.90
CA ARG A 366 17.60 20.22 19.18
C ARG A 366 17.89 20.18 20.67
N TYR A 367 17.71 19.00 21.26
CA TYR A 367 18.07 18.72 22.64
C TYR A 367 19.49 18.15 22.71
N LYS A 368 20.32 18.71 23.58
CA LYS A 368 21.63 18.14 23.93
C LYS A 368 21.65 17.88 25.43
N PRO A 369 21.70 16.62 25.88
CA PRO A 369 21.75 16.30 27.32
C PRO A 369 23.05 16.77 27.98
N PHE A 370 24.12 16.95 27.18
CA PHE A 370 25.43 17.44 27.60
C PHE A 370 25.95 18.45 26.56
N GLY A 371 25.55 19.72 26.67
CA GLY A 371 25.82 20.71 25.62
C GLY A 371 25.81 22.19 26.02
N GLY A 372 25.44 22.54 27.25
CA GLY A 372 25.40 23.94 27.71
C GLY A 372 26.24 24.19 28.96
N ASN A 373 26.41 25.47 29.31
CA ASN A 373 26.94 25.89 30.62
C ASN A 373 26.15 25.28 31.80
N TYR A 374 24.94 24.77 31.51
CA TYR A 374 24.01 24.18 32.47
C TYR A 374 23.80 22.67 32.29
N GLY A 375 24.73 21.95 31.66
CA GLY A 375 24.58 20.51 31.43
C GLY A 375 23.72 20.25 30.19
N GLU A 376 22.42 20.50 30.27
CA GLU A 376 21.51 20.35 29.12
C GLU A 376 21.35 21.64 28.30
N SER A 377 21.06 21.51 27.01
CA SER A 377 20.70 22.64 26.14
C SER A 377 19.55 22.32 25.21
N TRP A 378 18.65 23.29 25.06
CA TRP A 378 17.58 23.29 24.07
C TRP A 378 17.80 24.46 23.12
N THR A 379 18.06 24.16 21.85
CA THR A 379 18.30 25.19 20.82
C THR A 379 17.26 25.04 19.72
N GLU A 380 16.60 26.12 19.32
CA GLU A 380 15.73 26.11 18.13
C GLU A 380 16.53 25.65 16.90
N ALA A 381 15.92 24.79 16.09
CA ALA A 381 16.57 24.29 14.88
C ALA A 381 16.84 25.44 13.90
N GLU A 382 17.99 25.39 13.25
CA GLU A 382 18.38 26.36 12.22
C GLU A 382 17.60 26.14 10.90
N GLU A 383 17.67 27.12 10.00
CA GLU A 383 16.93 27.10 8.72
C GLU A 383 17.30 25.91 7.82
N ASP A 384 18.52 25.41 7.95
CA ASP A 384 19.03 24.23 7.26
C ASP A 384 18.22 22.97 7.59
N VAL A 385 17.82 22.76 8.86
CA VAL A 385 16.98 21.65 9.29
C VAL A 385 15.63 21.70 8.57
N TYR A 386 15.01 22.86 8.47
CA TYR A 386 13.72 23.02 7.78
C TYR A 386 13.85 22.88 6.25
N THR A 387 14.98 23.33 5.68
CA THR A 387 15.31 23.10 4.27
C THR A 387 15.48 21.61 3.99
N ASN A 388 16.14 20.88 4.89
CA ASN A 388 16.32 19.43 4.80
C ASN A 388 15.01 18.68 5.01
N MET A 389 14.15 19.13 5.93
CA MET A 389 12.78 18.61 6.05
C MET A 389 12.03 18.74 4.71
N ALA A 390 12.09 19.90 4.05
CA ALA A 390 11.47 20.09 2.73
C ALA A 390 12.07 19.16 1.66
N LYS A 391 13.40 19.05 1.60
CA LYS A 391 14.13 18.12 0.71
C LYS A 391 13.67 16.67 0.88
N TYR A 392 13.26 16.28 2.09
CA TYR A 392 12.83 14.93 2.43
C TYR A 392 11.32 14.74 2.58
N ASN A 393 10.52 15.62 1.96
CA ASN A 393 9.04 15.56 1.92
C ASN A 393 8.37 15.78 3.30
N LEU A 394 9.06 16.39 4.25
CA LEU A 394 8.54 16.89 5.53
C LEU A 394 8.34 18.42 5.52
N GLY A 395 8.33 19.04 4.34
CA GLY A 395 8.23 20.50 4.20
C GLY A 395 6.86 21.08 4.55
N ASN A 396 5.79 20.29 4.42
CA ASN A 396 4.46 20.68 4.87
C ASN A 396 4.32 20.46 6.38
N ARG A 397 4.60 21.50 7.15
CA ARG A 397 4.80 21.40 8.60
C ARG A 397 3.54 21.14 9.39
N ASP A 398 2.42 21.77 9.04
CA ASP A 398 1.17 21.61 9.82
C ASP A 398 0.70 20.15 9.84
N PRO A 399 0.57 19.43 8.69
CA PRO A 399 0.22 18.00 8.71
C PRO A 399 1.24 17.13 9.43
N TYR A 400 2.54 17.40 9.26
CA TYR A 400 3.59 16.65 9.94
C TYR A 400 3.54 16.85 11.47
N TYR A 401 3.44 18.10 11.94
CA TYR A 401 3.36 18.42 13.37
C TYR A 401 2.08 17.86 13.99
N ARG A 402 0.94 17.92 13.28
CA ARG A 402 -0.29 17.25 13.74
C ARG A 402 -0.10 15.76 13.91
N ALA A 403 0.48 15.07 12.92
CA ALA A 403 0.72 13.62 13.03
C ALA A 403 1.66 13.25 14.20
N VAL A 404 2.67 14.08 14.46
CA VAL A 404 3.54 13.93 15.64
C VAL A 404 2.75 14.12 16.95
N LEU A 405 1.90 15.14 17.02
CA LEU A 405 1.05 15.41 18.18
C LEU A 405 0.00 14.32 18.40
N ASP A 406 -0.59 13.77 17.35
CA ASP A 406 -1.54 12.66 17.42
C ASP A 406 -0.88 11.44 18.09
N CYS A 407 0.38 11.16 17.77
CA CYS A 407 1.14 10.12 18.48
C CYS A 407 1.44 10.51 19.94
N ALA A 408 1.86 11.76 20.18
CA ALA A 408 2.15 12.25 21.52
C ALA A 408 0.93 12.21 22.45
N LEU A 409 -0.28 12.39 21.92
CA LEU A 409 -1.54 12.36 22.67
C LEU A 409 -2.23 10.97 22.69
N SER A 410 -1.78 10.02 21.86
CA SER A 410 -2.35 8.67 21.83
C SER A 410 -2.08 7.91 23.13
N ALA A 411 -3.09 7.20 23.63
CA ALA A 411 -2.97 6.33 24.81
C ALA A 411 -2.03 5.13 24.57
N GLU A 412 -1.95 4.67 23.32
CA GLU A 412 -1.02 3.63 22.88
C GLU A 412 0.07 4.29 22.03
N LYS A 413 1.33 4.09 22.41
CA LYS A 413 2.51 4.64 21.69
C LYS A 413 3.01 3.75 20.56
N GLU A 414 2.33 2.62 20.34
CA GLU A 414 2.63 1.72 19.24
C GLU A 414 1.94 2.19 17.96
N LEU A 415 2.58 1.91 16.82
CA LEU A 415 2.04 2.21 15.50
C LEU A 415 0.72 1.43 15.29
N LYS A 416 -0.36 2.16 15.04
CA LYS A 416 -1.67 1.57 14.73
C LYS A 416 -1.86 1.47 13.23
N VAL A 417 -1.91 0.25 12.71
CA VAL A 417 -2.17 -0.06 11.30
C VAL A 417 -3.63 -0.44 11.01
N ASP A 418 -4.49 -0.45 12.04
CA ASP A 418 -5.91 -0.75 11.87
C ASP A 418 -6.64 0.48 11.29
N ASN A 419 -7.45 0.27 10.25
CA ASN A 419 -8.20 1.32 9.52
C ASN A 419 -7.34 2.34 8.73
N LEU A 420 -6.43 1.84 7.89
CA LEU A 420 -5.72 2.64 6.88
C LEU A 420 -6.72 3.16 5.83
N GLY A 421 -7.24 4.37 6.06
CA GLY A 421 -7.93 5.15 5.03
C GLY A 421 -6.92 5.87 4.15
N PHE A 422 -7.16 5.91 2.84
CA PHE A 422 -6.36 6.70 1.91
C PHE A 422 -6.28 8.17 2.38
N ASN A 423 -5.07 8.75 2.40
CA ASN A 423 -4.72 10.07 2.95
C ASN A 423 -4.67 10.23 4.48
N ASN A 424 -4.99 9.21 5.28
CA ASN A 424 -4.85 9.31 6.73
C ASN A 424 -3.49 8.78 7.18
N ILE A 425 -2.69 9.66 7.80
CA ILE A 425 -1.43 9.24 8.42
C ILE A 425 -1.75 8.32 9.60
N PRO A 426 -1.22 7.10 9.66
CA PRO A 426 -1.46 6.18 10.77
C PRO A 426 -0.98 6.79 12.08
N VAL A 427 -1.73 6.58 13.17
CA VAL A 427 -1.34 7.09 14.49
C VAL A 427 0.01 6.50 14.87
N CYS A 428 0.93 7.35 15.34
CA CYS A 428 2.31 7.00 15.63
C CYS A 428 3.18 6.57 14.45
N PHE A 429 2.75 6.85 13.20
CA PHE A 429 3.65 6.76 12.06
C PHE A 429 4.80 7.77 12.17
N PHE A 430 4.52 9.01 12.56
CA PHE A 430 5.57 9.97 12.97
C PHE A 430 5.62 10.04 14.50
N ASP A 431 6.68 9.51 15.07
CA ASP A 431 6.88 9.32 16.51
C ASP A 431 8.02 10.20 17.06
N LEU A 432 8.24 11.37 16.43
CA LEU A 432 9.12 12.39 17.00
C LEU A 432 8.60 12.80 18.37
N GLU A 433 9.45 12.82 19.40
CA GLU A 433 8.97 13.19 20.73
C GLU A 433 8.58 14.68 20.77
N ALA A 434 7.49 14.97 21.49
CA ALA A 434 6.91 16.30 21.62
C ALA A 434 6.91 16.80 23.08
N PHE A 435 7.28 18.06 23.30
CA PHE A 435 7.44 18.65 24.63
C PHE A 435 6.81 20.04 24.73
N PHE A 436 6.25 20.37 25.89
CA PHE A 436 6.06 21.75 26.31
C PHE A 436 7.38 22.35 26.78
N ILE A 437 7.64 23.58 26.36
CA ILE A 437 8.78 24.39 26.82
C ILE A 437 8.25 25.60 27.57
N ASP A 438 8.77 25.82 28.78
CA ASP A 438 8.38 26.91 29.67
C ASP A 438 9.61 27.53 30.38
N TYR A 439 9.41 28.65 31.06
CA TYR A 439 10.41 29.21 31.97
C TYR A 439 10.65 28.25 33.15
N ASN A 440 11.92 28.06 33.53
CA ASN A 440 12.25 27.27 34.71
C ASN A 440 12.23 28.13 35.99
N ASP A 441 11.03 28.27 36.57
CA ASP A 441 10.81 29.07 37.78
C ASP A 441 11.03 28.27 39.09
N ALA A 442 11.72 27.13 39.02
CA ALA A 442 11.94 26.31 40.21
C ALA A 442 12.69 27.10 41.30
N PRO A 443 12.39 26.91 42.60
CA PRO A 443 13.03 27.64 43.69
C PRO A 443 14.57 27.52 43.69
N GLU A 444 15.08 26.35 43.29
CA GLU A 444 16.51 26.08 43.09
C GLU A 444 17.16 26.89 41.94
N CYS A 445 16.36 27.46 41.04
CA CYS A 445 16.76 28.24 39.88
C CYS A 445 16.62 29.75 40.06
N THR A 446 15.81 30.17 41.03
CA THR A 446 15.51 31.58 41.36
C THR A 446 16.20 32.04 42.66
N SER A 447 16.86 31.12 43.37
CA SER A 447 17.59 31.37 44.61
C SER A 447 19.05 31.80 44.36
N ASN A 448 19.50 32.84 45.05
CA ASN A 448 20.88 33.38 45.03
C ASN A 448 21.97 32.42 45.59
N LEU A 449 21.66 31.13 45.73
CA LEU A 449 22.59 30.11 46.22
C LEU A 449 23.53 29.66 45.09
N ILE A 450 24.70 30.27 45.08
CA ILE A 450 25.85 29.98 44.22
C ILE A 450 26.22 28.50 44.37
N ASN A 451 25.92 27.68 43.35
CA ASN A 451 26.53 26.38 42.98
C ASN A 451 25.58 25.30 42.43
N LYS A 452 24.34 25.63 42.05
CA LYS A 452 23.52 24.71 41.25
C LYS A 452 23.37 25.20 39.82
N ILE A 453 23.85 24.37 38.90
CA ILE A 453 23.55 24.46 37.48
C ILE A 453 22.02 24.37 37.32
N CYS A 454 21.37 25.46 36.90
CA CYS A 454 19.96 25.46 36.57
C CYS A 454 19.75 25.77 35.07
N PRO A 455 19.14 24.85 34.31
CA PRO A 455 18.72 25.11 32.94
C PRO A 455 17.62 26.18 32.92
N PRO A 456 17.70 27.19 32.03
CA PRO A 456 16.70 28.27 31.96
C PRO A 456 15.33 27.81 31.42
N ILE A 457 15.28 26.60 30.87
CA ILE A 457 14.11 26.02 30.22
C ILE A 457 13.64 24.82 31.03
N LYS A 458 12.33 24.75 31.27
CA LYS A 458 11.66 23.55 31.74
C LYS A 458 10.98 22.86 30.56
N ALA A 459 11.37 21.62 30.28
CA ALA A 459 10.73 20.77 29.28
C ALA A 459 9.80 19.76 29.95
N THR A 460 8.58 19.56 29.42
CA THR A 460 7.64 18.54 29.92
C THR A 460 7.03 17.80 28.74
N PRO A 461 7.03 16.46 28.70
CA PRO A 461 6.42 15.72 27.59
C PRO A 461 4.96 16.12 27.36
N ILE A 462 4.55 16.19 26.10
CA ILE A 462 3.13 16.27 25.72
C ILE A 462 2.58 14.85 25.77
N ALA A 463 1.53 14.62 26.58
CA ALA A 463 0.91 13.31 26.78
C ALA A 463 -0.62 13.42 26.90
#